data_AF-A0A6G3WK14-F1
#
_entry.id   AF-A0A6G3WK14-F1
#
_cell.length_a   1.000
_cell.length_b   1.000
_cell.length_c   1.000
_cell.angle_alpha   90.00
_cell.angle_beta   90.00
_cell.angle_gamma   90.00
#
_symmetry.space_group_name_H-M   'P 1'
#
loop_
_entity.id
_entity.type
_entity.pdbx_description
1 polymer ?
#
loop_
_entity_poly.entity_id
_entity_poly.type
_entity_poly.pdbx_seq_one_letter_code
_entity_poly.pdbx_strand_id
1 'polypeptide(L)' 'NALGESASPEAREAFAEANGLNDPLPIRYFDFLGQLLHFDLGMTVPPSQPVIDRITAAFPLTLQLTFLGLFLAVTLAVVG' A
#
# COMPACT_ATOMS: atom_id res chain seq x y z
N ASN A 1 -6.12 -3.20 13.24
CA ASN A 1 -7.40 -3.93 13.06
C ASN A 1 -8.29 -3.18 12.09
N ALA A 2 -8.60 -3.75 10.94
CA ALA A 2 -9.37 -3.08 9.88
C ALA A 2 -10.80 -2.67 10.29
N LEU A 3 -11.36 -3.38 11.27
CA LEU A 3 -12.69 -3.13 11.83
C LEU A 3 -12.64 -2.46 13.23
N GLY A 4 -11.46 -2.07 13.69
CA GLY A 4 -11.24 -1.65 15.09
C GLY A 4 -11.19 -2.82 16.08
N GLU A 5 -10.93 -2.52 17.35
CA GLU A 5 -10.90 -3.52 18.44
C GLU A 5 -12.29 -3.97 18.91
N SER A 6 -13.33 -3.17 18.65
CA SER A 6 -14.71 -3.43 19.08
C SER A 6 -15.56 -4.21 18.07
N ALA A 7 -14.95 -4.76 17.02
CA ALA A 7 -15.67 -5.52 16.00
C ALA A 7 -16.23 -6.83 16.56
N SER A 8 -17.51 -7.11 16.33
CA SER A 8 -18.12 -8.37 16.74
C SER A 8 -17.48 -9.56 16.01
N PRO A 9 -17.48 -10.76 16.60
CA PRO A 9 -16.95 -11.96 15.93
C PRO A 9 -17.56 -12.18 14.55
N GLU A 10 -18.88 -11.97 14.44
CA GLU A 10 -19.63 -12.13 13.19
C GLU A 10 -19.20 -11.11 12.13
N ALA A 11 -18.95 -9.85 12.54
CA ALA A 11 -18.44 -8.82 11.64
C ALA A 11 -17.02 -9.14 11.15
N ARG A 12 -16.20 -9.77 12.00
CA ARG A 12 -14.84 -10.19 11.63
C ARG A 12 -14.84 -11.35 10.64
N GLU A 13 -15.71 -12.34 10.84
CA GLU A 13 -15.87 -13.46 9.91
C GLU A 13 -16.41 -13.00 8.56
N ALA A 14 -17.45 -12.17 8.56
CA ALA A 14 -18.00 -11.59 7.33
C ALA A 14 -16.95 -10.77 6.54
N PHE A 15 -16.12 -9.99 7.25
CA PHE A 15 -15.01 -9.27 6.63
C PHE A 15 -13.92 -10.21 6.12
N ALA A 16 -13.62 -11.27 6.87
CA ALA A 16 -12.63 -12.27 6.48
C ALA A 16 -13.01 -12.95 5.16
N GLU A 17 -14.27 -13.37 5.06
CA GLU A 17 -14.83 -14.00 3.87
C GLU A 17 -14.88 -13.02 2.69
N ALA A 18 -15.37 -11.79 2.91
CA ALA A 18 -15.47 -10.77 1.86
C ALA A 18 -14.12 -10.31 1.27
N ASN A 19 -13.01 -10.48 2.01
CA ASN A 19 -11.67 -10.07 1.57
C ASN A 19 -10.73 -11.25 1.31
N GLY A 20 -11.27 -12.48 1.20
CA GLY A 20 -10.46 -13.68 0.91
C GLY A 20 -9.41 -13.98 1.98
N LEU A 21 -9.61 -13.55 3.23
CA LEU A 21 -8.64 -13.81 4.31
C LEU A 21 -8.62 -15.28 4.75
N ASN A 22 -9.67 -16.03 4.41
CA ASN A 22 -9.79 -17.46 4.67
C ASN A 22 -9.03 -18.32 3.66
N ASP A 23 -8.59 -17.73 2.53
CA ASP A 23 -7.90 -18.46 1.48
C ASP A 23 -6.43 -18.77 1.86
N PRO A 24 -5.86 -19.90 1.39
CA PRO A 24 -4.44 -20.18 1.53
C PRO A 24 -3.56 -19.03 1.04
N LEU A 25 -2.51 -18.70 1.81
CA LEU A 25 -1.59 -17.59 1.50
C LEU A 25 -1.07 -17.56 0.05
N PRO A 26 -0.69 -18.70 -0.58
CA PRO A 26 -0.24 -18.67 -1.97
C PRO A 26 -1.31 -18.16 -2.93
N ILE A 27 -2.57 -18.53 -2.74
CA ILE A 27 -3.69 -18.11 -3.60
C ILE A 27 -3.86 -16.60 -3.51
N ARG A 28 -3.98 -16.08 -2.28
CA ARG A 28 -4.10 -14.63 -2.00
C ARG A 28 -2.96 -13.83 -2.61
N TYR A 29 -1.73 -14.37 -2.57
CA TYR A 29 -0.57 -13.71 -3.15
C TYR A 29 -0.65 -13.64 -4.67
N PHE A 30 -1.01 -14.74 -5.35
CA PHE A 30 -1.15 -14.73 -6.80
C PHE A 30 -2.33 -13.89 -7.27
N ASP A 31 -3.43 -13.84 -6.52
CA ASP A 31 -4.55 -12.94 -6.82
C ASP A 31 -4.14 -11.48 -6.71
N PHE A 32 -3.39 -11.13 -5.65
CA PHE A 32 -2.80 -9.80 -5.50
C PHE A 32 -1.87 -9.45 -6.67
N LEU A 33 -0.98 -10.37 -7.05
CA LEU A 33 -0.09 -10.15 -8.21
C LEU A 33 -0.88 -9.99 -9.50
N GLY A 34 -1.95 -10.77 -9.69
CA GLY A 34 -2.84 -10.64 -10.83
C GLY A 34 -3.47 -9.24 -10.92
N GLN A 35 -3.99 -8.73 -9.79
CA GLN A 35 -4.52 -7.36 -9.69
C GLN A 35 -3.43 -6.31 -9.97
N LEU A 36 -2.25 -6.48 -9.38
CA LEU A 36 -1.11 -5.58 -9.56
C LEU A 36 -0.69 -5.45 -11.03
N LEU A 37 -0.70 -6.55 -11.79
CA LEU A 37 -0.39 -6.53 -13.23
C LEU A 37 -1.41 -5.74 -14.06
N HIS A 38 -2.64 -5.58 -13.56
CA HIS A 38 -3.67 -4.74 -14.15
C HIS A 38 -3.67 -3.30 -13.58
N PHE A 39 -2.61 -2.92 -12.85
CA PHE A 39 -2.49 -1.65 -12.14
C PHE A 39 -3.55 -1.44 -11.05
N ASP A 40 -4.17 -2.51 -10.56
CA ASP A 40 -5.06 -2.48 -9.41
C ASP A 40 -4.25 -2.74 -8.13
N LEU A 41 -4.07 -1.67 -7.35
CA LEU A 41 -3.37 -1.71 -6.06
C LEU A 41 -4.32 -1.98 -4.88
N GLY A 42 -5.62 -2.12 -5.15
CA GLY A 42 -6.66 -2.29 -4.15
C GLY A 42 -6.98 -1.02 -3.37
N MET A 43 -7.69 -1.23 -2.27
CA MET A 43 -8.24 -0.18 -1.41
C MET A 43 -7.55 -0.20 -0.05
N THR A 44 -7.45 0.98 0.58
CA THR A 44 -7.04 1.08 1.97
C THR A 44 -8.07 0.46 2.89
N VAL A 45 -7.60 0.05 4.06
CA VAL A 45 -8.42 -0.24 5.22
C VAL A 45 -9.32 0.97 5.53
N PRO A 46 -10.58 0.75 5.99
CA PRO A 46 -11.51 1.83 6.29
C PRO A 46 -10.88 3.03 7.02
N PRO A 47 -11.08 4.26 6.52
CA PRO A 47 -11.91 4.62 5.37
C PRO A 47 -11.31 4.18 4.02
N SER A 48 -12.14 3.53 3.20
CA SER A 48 -11.73 2.94 1.92
C SER A 48 -11.37 4.03 0.91
N GLN A 49 -10.11 4.08 0.52
CA GLN A 49 -9.58 4.95 -0.53
C GLN A 49 -8.69 4.11 -1.46
N PRO A 50 -8.62 4.42 -2.76
CA PRO A 50 -7.67 3.77 -3.65
C PRO A 50 -6.24 3.93 -3.15
N VAL A 51 -5.47 2.83 -3.10
CA VAL A 51 -4.06 2.88 -2.66
C VAL A 51 -3.23 3.81 -3.56
N ILE A 52 -3.56 3.86 -4.86
CA ILE A 52 -2.90 4.74 -5.83
C ILE A 52 -3.00 6.22 -5.46
N ASP A 53 -4.11 6.66 -4.88
CA ASP A 53 -4.30 8.06 -4.47
C ASP A 53 -3.35 8.44 -3.33
N ARG A 54 -3.12 7.51 -2.41
CA ARG A 54 -2.15 7.71 -1.31
C ARG A 54 -0.72 7.78 -1.83
N ILE A 55 -0.37 6.90 -2.78
CA ILE A 55 0.95 6.90 -3.38
C ILE A 55 1.18 8.21 -4.13
N THR A 56 0.26 8.62 -5.00
CA THR A 56 0.40 9.83 -5.80
C THR A 56 0.41 11.10 -4.94
N ALA A 57 -0.27 11.13 -3.80
CA ALA A 57 -0.19 12.23 -2.85
C ALA A 57 1.19 12.35 -2.18
N ALA A 58 1.83 11.23 -1.84
CA ALA A 58 3.12 11.23 -1.13
C ALA A 58 4.33 11.31 -2.09
N PHE A 59 4.20 10.78 -3.30
CA PHE A 59 5.28 10.58 -4.26
C PHE A 59 6.06 11.86 -4.61
N PRO A 60 5.43 13.04 -4.85
CA PRO A 60 6.16 14.26 -5.19
C PRO A 60 7.14 14.72 -4.10
N LEU A 61 6.74 14.61 -2.82
CA LEU A 61 7.59 15.02 -1.71
C LEU A 61 8.80 14.09 -1.56
N THR A 62 8.58 12.78 -1.68
CA THR A 62 9.67 11.79 -1.68
C THR A 62 10.67 12.10 -2.79
N LEU A 63 10.20 12.34 -4.02
CA LEU A 63 11.07 12.70 -5.13
C LEU A 63 11.88 13.97 -4.87
N GLN A 64 11.24 15.04 -4.34
CA GLN A 64 11.94 16.28 -4.01
C GLN A 64 13.09 16.04 -3.02
N LEU A 65 12.83 15.29 -1.94
CA LEU A 65 13.85 14.98 -0.93
C LEU A 65 14.95 14.06 -1.50
N THR A 66 14.59 13.05 -2.30
CA THR A 66 15.54 12.16 -2.96
C THR A 66 16.45 12.94 -3.90
N PHE A 67 15.91 13.82 -4.74
CA PHE A 67 16.71 14.63 -5.66
C PHE A 67 17.58 15.66 -4.95
N LEU A 68 17.09 16.28 -3.86
CA LEU A 68 17.91 17.18 -3.05
C LEU A 68 19.10 16.44 -2.42
N GLY A 69 18.85 15.26 -1.83
CA GLY A 69 19.91 14.42 -1.28
C GLY A 69 20.92 13.98 -2.33
N LEU A 70 20.45 13.52 -3.49
CA LEU A 70 21.29 13.14 -4.62
C LEU A 70 22.13 14.32 -5.12
N PHE A 71 21.53 15.49 -5.25
CA PHE A 71 22.21 16.71 -5.69
C PHE A 71 23.35 17.10 -4.74
N LEU A 72 23.10 17.07 -3.42
CA LEU A 72 24.12 17.34 -2.42
C LEU A 72 25.25 16.30 -2.46
N ALA A 73 24.90 15.01 -2.55
CA ALA A 73 25.88 13.92 -2.62
C ALA A 73 26.80 14.06 -3.85
N VAL A 74 26.22 14.32 -5.03
CA VAL A 74 26.99 14.54 -6.27
C VAL A 74 27.87 15.78 -6.16
N THR A 75 27.35 16.88 -5.62
CA THR A 75 28.13 18.12 -5.45
C THR A 75 29.34 17.90 -4.56
N LEU A 76 29.15 17.23 -3.42
CA LEU A 76 30.23 16.92 -2.49
C LEU A 76 31.27 15.98 -3.11
N ALA A 77 30.84 14.98 -3.89
CA ALA A 77 31.74 14.03 -4.52
C ALA A 77 32.59 14.63 -5.66
N VAL A 78 32.12 15.69 -6.31
CA VAL A 78 32.84 16.36 -7.41
C VAL A 78 33.74 17.49 -6.88
N VAL A 79 33.33 18.18 -5.81
CA VAL A 79 34.06 19.32 -5.26
C VAL A 79 35.09 18.90 -4.20
N GLY A 80 34.79 17.86 -3.42
CA GLY A 80 35.70 17.30 -2.41
C GLY A 80 36.69 16.32 -3.01
#